data_AF-A0A377JTH0-F1
#
_entry.id   AF-A0A377JTH0-F1
#
_cell.length_a   1.000
_cell.length_b   1.000
_cell.length_c   1.000
_cell.angle_alpha   90.00
_cell.angle_beta   90.00
_cell.angle_gamma   90.00
#
_symmetry.space_group_name_H-M   'P 1'
#
loop_
_entity.id
_entity.type
_entity.pdbx_description
1 polymer ?
#
loop_
_entity_poly.entity_id
_entity_poly.type
_entity_poly.pdbx_seq_one_letter_code
_entity_poly.pdbx_strand_id
1 'polypeptide(L)'
;MKKILFLCLSVGLWAGEWEMFSDGKDTYIYSTNTGEIYIRHQMGKKNYEDVFVKMPRGMQPNEMRNPRQSSLSQNQQTPQTSSEAERLKDMQLNALKKSQDMLNAAIE
;
A
#
# COMPACT_ATOMS: atom_id res chain seq x y z
N MET A 1 7.31 -32.82 -31.19
CA MET A 1 6.14 -32.62 -30.31
C MET A 1 6.47 -32.70 -28.81
N LYS A 2 7.23 -33.70 -28.31
CA LYS A 2 7.62 -33.79 -26.88
C LYS A 2 8.40 -32.57 -26.32
N LYS A 3 9.21 -31.89 -27.15
CA LYS A 3 10.02 -30.73 -26.71
C LYS A 3 9.18 -29.48 -26.41
N ILE A 4 8.00 -29.33 -27.01
CA ILE A 4 7.11 -28.18 -26.79
C ILE A 4 6.36 -28.33 -25.46
N LEU A 5 5.99 -29.57 -25.10
CA LEU A 5 5.30 -29.86 -23.85
C LEU A 5 6.14 -29.50 -22.61
N PHE A 6 7.46 -29.73 -22.67
CA PHE A 6 8.37 -29.33 -21.60
C PHE A 6 8.52 -27.82 -21.45
N LEU A 7 8.41 -27.06 -22.54
CA LEU A 7 8.53 -25.60 -22.51
C LEU A 7 7.31 -24.95 -21.84
N CYS A 8 6.10 -25.48 -22.06
CA CYS A 8 4.88 -24.96 -21.42
C CYS A 8 4.84 -25.22 -19.90
N LEU A 9 5.41 -26.35 -19.43
CA LEU A 9 5.38 -26.71 -18.02
C LEU A 9 6.27 -25.81 -17.15
N SER A 10 7.35 -25.25 -17.71
CA SER A 10 8.26 -24.36 -16.99
C SER A 10 7.77 -22.92 -16.83
N VAL A 11 6.77 -22.47 -17.60
CA VAL A 11 6.30 -21.06 -17.54
C VAL A 11 5.41 -20.79 -16.32
N GLY A 12 4.68 -21.80 -15.84
CA GLY A 12 3.79 -21.65 -14.68
C GLY A 12 4.50 -21.41 -13.35
N LEU A 13 5.77 -21.81 -13.22
CA LEU A 13 6.51 -21.69 -11.96
C LEU A 13 7.05 -20.28 -11.67
N TRP A 14 7.04 -19.39 -12.67
CA TRP A 14 7.55 -18.01 -12.55
C TRP A 14 6.44 -16.98 -12.43
N ALA A 15 5.20 -17.36 -12.71
CA ALA A 15 4.03 -16.53 -12.47
C ALA A 15 3.59 -16.80 -11.03
N GLY A 16 4.16 -16.09 -10.06
CA GLY A 16 3.71 -16.29 -8.67
C GLY A 16 2.20 -16.01 -8.57
N GLU A 17 1.57 -16.85 -7.77
CA GLU A 17 0.14 -17.04 -7.77
C GLU A 17 -0.56 -15.94 -6.96
N TRP A 18 -1.71 -15.51 -7.44
CA TRP A 18 -2.63 -14.69 -6.66
C TRP A 18 -3.62 -15.61 -5.97
N GLU A 19 -3.65 -15.56 -4.65
CA GLU A 19 -4.54 -16.39 -3.86
C GLU A 19 -5.71 -15.55 -3.35
N MET A 20 -6.93 -16.04 -3.53
CA MET A 20 -8.14 -15.40 -2.99
C MET A 20 -8.69 -16.23 -1.84
N PHE A 21 -8.99 -15.59 -0.72
CA PHE A 21 -9.60 -16.25 0.45
C PHE A 21 -10.63 -15.34 1.13
N SER A 22 -11.49 -15.92 1.97
CA SER A 22 -12.49 -15.17 2.74
C SER A 22 -12.55 -15.70 4.17
N ASP A 23 -12.73 -14.80 5.13
CA ASP A 23 -12.93 -15.11 6.55
C ASP A 23 -14.42 -15.21 6.93
N GLY A 24 -15.31 -15.15 5.93
CA GLY A 24 -16.77 -15.13 6.10
C GLY A 24 -17.37 -13.72 6.22
N LYS A 25 -16.56 -12.67 6.45
CA LYS A 25 -17.00 -11.27 6.47
C LYS A 25 -16.46 -10.52 5.25
N ASP A 26 -15.16 -10.62 5.04
CA ASP A 26 -14.43 -9.93 3.99
C ASP A 26 -13.82 -10.92 3.01
N THR A 27 -13.44 -10.40 1.84
CA THR A 27 -12.72 -11.16 0.80
C THR A 27 -11.36 -10.53 0.59
N TYR A 28 -10.34 -11.37 0.52
CA TYR A 28 -8.95 -10.96 0.41
C TYR A 28 -8.32 -11.52 -0.86
N ILE A 29 -7.43 -10.74 -1.44
CA ILE A 29 -6.55 -11.16 -2.52
C ILE A 29 -5.11 -10.96 -2.05
N TYR A 30 -4.33 -12.04 -2.05
CA TYR A 30 -2.95 -12.09 -1.62
C TYR A 30 -2.01 -12.36 -2.79
N SER A 31 -0.93 -11.59 -2.88
CA SER A 31 0.17 -11.82 -3.82
C SER A 31 1.25 -12.64 -3.14
N THR A 32 1.46 -13.88 -3.60
CA THR A 32 2.55 -14.74 -3.12
C THR A 32 3.94 -14.20 -3.48
N ASN A 33 4.04 -13.34 -4.50
CA ASN A 33 5.31 -12.72 -4.90
C ASN A 33 5.73 -11.56 -3.98
N THR A 34 4.80 -10.66 -3.69
CA THR A 34 5.08 -9.39 -3.02
C THR A 34 4.68 -9.40 -1.54
N GLY A 35 3.89 -10.38 -1.12
CA GLY A 35 3.31 -10.42 0.21
C GLY A 35 2.16 -9.41 0.41
N GLU A 36 1.72 -8.74 -0.66
CA GLU A 36 0.70 -7.70 -0.59
C GLU A 36 -0.69 -8.32 -0.44
N ILE A 37 -1.51 -7.71 0.42
CA ILE A 37 -2.88 -8.13 0.69
C ILE A 37 -3.81 -7.00 0.27
N TYR A 38 -4.88 -7.34 -0.42
CA TYR A 38 -5.95 -6.44 -0.79
C TYR A 38 -7.27 -6.93 -0.19
N ILE A 39 -8.07 -6.02 0.35
CA ILE A 39 -9.40 -6.30 0.91
C ILE A 39 -10.49 -5.76 -0.01
N ARG A 40 -11.54 -6.57 -0.22
CA ARG A 40 -12.72 -6.15 -0.97
C ARG A 40 -13.48 -5.07 -0.18
N HIS A 41 -13.69 -3.93 -0.79
CA HIS A 41 -14.54 -2.87 -0.29
C HIS A 41 -15.85 -2.86 -1.07
N GLN A 42 -16.95 -3.18 -0.38
CA GLN A 42 -18.27 -3.24 -0.99
C GLN A 42 -18.81 -1.83 -1.26
N MET A 43 -19.17 -1.56 -2.51
CA MET A 43 -19.70 -0.24 -2.92
C MET A 43 -21.23 -0.18 -2.86
N GLY A 44 -21.89 -1.22 -2.34
CA GLY A 44 -23.36 -1.32 -2.23
C GLY A 44 -24.07 -1.53 -3.58
N LYS A 45 -23.31 -1.90 -4.62
CA LYS A 45 -23.80 -2.14 -5.98
C LYS A 45 -23.54 -3.59 -6.40
N LYS A 46 -23.44 -3.87 -7.69
CA LYS A 46 -23.18 -5.22 -8.20
C LYS A 46 -21.75 -5.66 -7.84
N ASN A 47 -21.54 -6.95 -7.60
CA ASN A 47 -20.27 -7.50 -7.13
C ASN A 47 -19.03 -7.14 -7.97
N TYR A 48 -19.20 -6.89 -9.28
CA TYR A 48 -18.09 -6.51 -10.16
C TYR A 48 -17.70 -5.02 -10.07
N GLU A 49 -18.48 -4.21 -9.35
CA GLU A 49 -18.21 -2.80 -9.09
C GLU A 49 -17.46 -2.59 -7.76
N ASP A 50 -17.26 -3.66 -7.00
CA ASP A 50 -16.47 -3.62 -5.78
C ASP A 50 -14.99 -3.46 -6.11
N VAL A 51 -14.28 -2.79 -5.21
CA VAL A 51 -12.87 -2.47 -5.39
C VAL A 51 -12.03 -3.21 -4.34
N PHE A 52 -10.84 -3.63 -4.74
CA PHE A 52 -9.87 -4.23 -3.82
C PHE A 52 -8.88 -3.17 -3.37
N VAL A 53 -8.90 -2.83 -2.08
CA VAL A 53 -8.05 -1.81 -1.48
C VAL A 53 -6.83 -2.48 -0.86
N LYS A 54 -5.63 -1.98 -1.18
CA LYS A 54 -4.38 -2.51 -0.63
C LYS A 54 -4.31 -2.26 0.89
N MET A 55 -4.05 -3.31 1.66
CA MET A 55 -3.77 -3.18 3.09
C MET A 55 -2.42 -2.52 3.33
N PRO A 56 -2.31 -1.63 4.33
CA PRO A 56 -1.03 -1.16 4.81
C PRO A 56 -0.18 -2.35 5.26
N ARG A 57 1.07 -2.41 4.77
CA ARG A 57 2.03 -3.39 5.28
C ARG A 57 2.28 -3.14 6.76
N GLY A 58 2.20 -4.19 7.57
CA GLY A 58 2.63 -4.15 8.96
C GLY A 58 4.15 -3.92 9.05
N MET A 59 4.65 -3.67 10.26
CA MET A 59 6.09 -3.57 10.50
C MET A 59 6.70 -4.96 10.50
N GLN A 60 7.80 -5.14 9.76
CA GLN A 60 8.60 -6.36 9.90
C GLN A 60 9.33 -6.35 11.26
N PRO A 61 9.60 -7.52 11.87
CA PRO A 61 10.31 -7.57 13.15
C PRO A 61 11.64 -6.80 13.16
N ASN A 62 12.36 -6.79 12.02
CA ASN A 62 13.60 -6.04 11.86
C ASN A 62 13.39 -4.51 11.81
N GLU A 63 12.24 -4.05 11.35
CA GLU A 63 11.87 -2.63 11.29
C GLU A 63 11.42 -2.09 12.66
N MET A 64 10.89 -2.96 13.53
CA MET A 64 10.58 -2.59 14.92
C MET A 64 11.85 -2.25 15.73
N ARG A 65 13.00 -2.80 15.34
CA ARG A 65 14.28 -2.59 16.05
C ARG A 65 14.84 -1.17 15.84
N ASN A 66 14.43 -0.45 14.79
CA ASN A 66 14.91 0.91 14.52
C ASN A 66 13.84 1.78 13.83
N PRO A 67 12.97 2.46 14.60
CA PRO A 67 11.82 3.22 14.07
C PRO A 67 12.17 4.42 13.16
N ARG A 68 13.46 4.75 12.98
CA ARG A 68 13.90 5.98 12.28
C ARG A 68 14.12 5.82 10.77
N GLN A 69 13.91 4.64 10.19
CA GLN A 69 14.24 4.37 8.77
C GLN A 69 13.04 4.00 7.87
N SER A 70 11.82 3.85 8.38
CA SER A 70 10.69 3.34 7.59
C SER A 70 9.87 4.39 6.81
N SER A 71 10.24 5.68 6.84
CA SER A 71 9.47 6.76 6.20
C SER A 71 9.85 7.09 4.74
N LEU A 72 10.70 6.30 4.07
CA LEU A 72 11.06 6.53 2.66
C LEU A 72 10.82 5.30 1.80
N SER A 73 9.55 4.96 1.54
CA SER A 73 9.15 4.15 0.37
C SER A 73 7.63 4.18 0.23
N GLN A 74 7.08 5.34 -0.12
CA GLN A 74 5.75 5.41 -0.73
C GLN A 74 5.90 6.10 -2.08
N ASN A 75 6.30 5.32 -3.08
CA ASN A 75 6.35 5.75 -4.47
C ASN A 75 4.90 5.78 -4.99
N GLN A 76 4.16 6.85 -4.69
CA GLN A 76 2.91 7.18 -5.39
C GLN A 76 3.29 7.85 -6.72
N GLN A 77 3.34 7.05 -7.78
CA GLN A 77 3.30 7.60 -9.14
C GLN A 77 1.88 8.07 -9.43
N THR A 78 1.63 9.35 -9.16
CA THR A 78 0.57 10.12 -9.80
C THR A 78 1.27 11.32 -10.43
N PRO A 79 1.04 11.67 -11.70
CA PRO A 79 1.61 12.88 -12.28
C PRO A 79 0.91 14.09 -11.63
N GLN A 80 1.42 14.55 -10.50
CA GLN A 80 0.94 15.75 -9.83
C GLN A 80 1.50 16.98 -10.54
N THR A 81 0.58 17.73 -11.14
CA THR A 81 0.75 19.14 -11.52
C THR A 81 1.48 19.88 -10.40
N SER A 82 2.57 20.58 -10.76
CA SER A 82 3.50 21.27 -9.86
C SER A 82 2.86 22.24 -8.84
N SER A 83 1.60 22.64 -9.04
CA SER A 83 0.85 23.52 -8.14
C SER A 83 0.33 22.84 -6.86
N GLU A 84 0.14 21.52 -6.86
CA GLU A 84 -0.46 20.80 -5.74
C GLU A 84 0.58 20.38 -4.69
N ALA A 85 1.79 20.05 -5.16
CA ALA A 85 2.95 19.76 -4.31
C ALA A 85 3.39 20.98 -3.48
N GLU A 86 3.35 22.19 -4.07
CA GLU A 86 3.63 23.45 -3.38
C GLU A 86 2.60 23.71 -2.26
N ARG A 87 1.30 23.51 -2.55
CA ARG A 87 0.23 23.67 -1.55
C ARG A 87 0.35 22.68 -0.38
N LEU A 88 0.72 21.45 -0.66
CA LEU A 88 0.95 20.44 0.39
C LEU A 88 2.15 20.80 1.27
N LYS A 89 3.22 21.33 0.67
CA LYS A 89 4.40 21.80 1.40
C LYS A 89 4.08 22.99 2.31
N ASP A 90 3.32 23.97 1.82
CA ASP A 90 2.87 25.11 2.62
C ASP A 90 1.97 24.68 3.79
N MET A 91 1.07 23.73 3.55
CA MET A 91 0.21 23.19 4.60
C MET A 91 1.02 22.49 5.70
N GLN A 92 2.04 21.71 5.32
CA GLN A 92 2.94 21.05 6.27
C GLN A 92 3.76 22.05 7.09
N LEU A 93 4.32 23.07 6.44
CA LEU A 93 5.08 24.13 7.12
C LEU A 93 4.21 24.90 8.11
N ASN A 94 2.96 25.20 7.74
CA ASN A 94 2.03 25.89 8.63
C ASN A 94 1.63 25.01 9.82
N ALA A 95 1.39 23.72 9.61
CA ALA A 95 1.11 22.79 10.71
C ALA A 95 2.29 22.66 11.70
N LEU A 96 3.52 22.60 11.18
CA LEU A 96 4.73 22.59 12.01
C LEU A 96 4.87 23.87 12.83
N LYS A 97 4.71 25.03 12.19
CA LYS A 97 4.75 26.32 12.88
C LYS A 97 3.69 26.40 13.99
N LYS A 98 2.44 26.03 13.68
CA LYS A 98 1.34 26.00 14.65
C LYS A 98 1.64 25.07 15.83
N SER A 99 2.25 23.91 15.58
CA SER A 99 2.64 22.98 16.66
C SER A 99 3.70 23.59 17.57
N GLN A 100 4.68 24.31 17.01
CA GLN A 100 5.72 24.98 17.78
C GLN A 100 5.17 26.15 18.61
N ASP A 101 4.29 26.96 18.02
CA ASP A 101 3.64 28.07 18.73
C ASP A 101 2.77 27.55 19.88
N MET A 102 2.06 26.44 19.68
CA MET A 102 1.25 25.80 20.73
C MET A 102 2.11 25.23 21.86
N LEU A 103 3.27 24.65 21.55
CA LEU A 103 4.22 24.19 22.56
C LEU A 103 4.80 25.36 23.35
N ASN A 104 5.16 26.45 22.68
CA ASN A 104 5.69 27.64 23.35
C ASN A 104 4.63 28.31 24.24
N ALA A 105 3.38 28.41 23.76
CA ALA A 105 2.26 28.94 24.53
C ALA A 105 1.83 28.06 25.72
N ALA A 106 2.25 26.78 25.75
CA ALA A 106 2.02 25.90 26.89
C ALA A 106 3.14 25.97 27.95
N ILE A 107 4.28 26.60 27.61
CA ILE A 107 5.42 26.80 28.50
C ILE A 107 5.37 28.16 29.19
N GLU A 108 4.71 29.15 28.57
CA GLU A 108 4.39 30.47 29.15
C GLU A 108 3.12 30.41 30.02
#